data_AF-A0A964G2Z8-F1
#
_entry.id   AF-A0A964G2Z8-F1
#
_cell.length_a   1.000
_cell.length_b   1.000
_cell.length_c   1.000
_cell.angle_alpha   90.00
_cell.angle_beta   90.00
_cell.angle_gamma   90.00
#
_symmetry.space_group_name_H-M   'P 1'
#
loop_
_entity.id
_entity.type
_entity.pdbx_description
1 polymer ?
#
loop_
_entity_poly.entity_id
_entity_poly.type
_entity_poly.pdbx_seq_one_letter_code
_entity_poly.pdbx_strand_id
1 'polypeptide(L)'
;MQPTKQQNWVFQINGDKQPLDMINPGRCRELQNRGKLASFRRFPYVVIQQQTIENPQTKEYILKIDPGSQWTGFAIQCGNDILFRAELNHLTG
;
A
#
# COMPACT_ATOMS: atom_id res chain seq x y z
N MET A 1 0.66 -26.40 -4.20
CA MET A 1 1.11 -25.15 -3.55
C MET A 1 -0.06 -24.61 -2.74
N GLN A 2 0.12 -24.39 -1.44
CA GLN A 2 -0.93 -23.73 -0.65
C GLN A 2 -1.03 -22.26 -1.10
N PRO A 3 -2.22 -21.68 -1.28
CA PRO A 3 -2.35 -20.25 -1.55
C PRO A 3 -1.75 -19.51 -0.34
N THR A 4 -0.62 -18.84 -0.57
CA THR A 4 -0.05 -17.95 0.44
C THR A 4 -1.09 -16.88 0.72
N LYS A 5 -1.47 -16.72 2.00
CA LYS A 5 -2.38 -15.66 2.44
C LYS A 5 -1.92 -14.35 1.81
N GLN A 6 -2.71 -13.82 0.87
CA GLN A 6 -2.36 -12.60 0.16
C GLN A 6 -2.32 -11.46 1.20
N GLN A 7 -1.12 -10.98 1.49
CA GLN A 7 -0.93 -9.82 2.34
C GLN A 7 -1.16 -8.59 1.48
N ASN A 8 -2.28 -7.90 1.71
CA ASN A 8 -2.55 -6.59 1.13
C ASN A 8 -2.30 -5.56 2.23
N TRP A 9 -1.05 -5.12 2.38
CA TRP A 9 -0.72 -4.02 3.28
C TRP A 9 -1.44 -2.75 2.85
N VAL A 10 -1.71 -1.88 3.82
CA VAL A 10 -2.42 -0.62 3.59
C VAL A 10 -1.42 0.51 3.40
N PHE A 11 -1.63 1.32 2.38
CA PHE A 11 -0.84 2.52 2.15
C PHE A 11 -1.20 3.59 3.18
N GLN A 12 -0.20 4.31 3.68
CA GLN A 12 -0.40 5.36 4.66
C GLN A 12 0.24 6.67 4.19
N ILE A 13 -0.45 7.78 4.43
CA ILE A 13 0.08 9.13 4.23
C ILE A 13 -0.17 10.01 5.46
N ASN A 14 0.58 11.10 5.60
CA ASN A 14 0.38 12.13 6.64
C ASN A 14 -0.51 13.29 6.15
N GLY A 15 -0.70 14.33 6.98
CA GLY A 15 -1.50 15.52 6.66
C GLY A 15 -1.08 16.26 5.39
N ASP A 16 0.20 16.24 5.06
CA ASP A 16 0.78 16.83 3.84
C ASP A 16 0.76 15.86 2.65
N LYS A 17 0.10 14.70 2.81
CA LYS A 17 0.05 13.60 1.84
C LYS A 17 1.43 13.02 1.52
N GLN A 18 2.41 13.21 2.39
CA GLN A 18 3.70 12.52 2.26
C GLN A 18 3.53 11.04 2.64
N PRO A 19 4.18 10.12 1.91
CA PRO A 19 4.16 8.70 2.23
C PRO A 19 4.70 8.42 3.63
N LEU A 20 4.05 7.50 4.34
CA LEU A 20 4.56 6.85 5.55
C LEU A 20 4.79 5.37 5.25
N ASP A 21 5.41 4.65 6.19
CA ASP A 21 5.52 3.20 6.08
C ASP A 21 4.12 2.56 5.94
N MET A 22 4.04 1.55 5.07
CA MET A 22 2.80 0.78 4.94
C MET A 22 2.45 0.12 6.28
N ILE A 23 1.16 -0.05 6.52
CA ILE A 23 0.64 -0.57 7.78
C ILE A 23 -0.12 -1.88 7.59
N ASN A 24 0.06 -2.82 8.52
CA ASN A 24 -0.71 -4.07 8.51
C ASN A 24 -2.22 -3.77 8.63
N PRO A 25 -3.10 -4.46 7.88
CA PRO A 25 -4.54 -4.22 7.92
C PRO A 25 -5.18 -4.28 9.31
N GLY A 26 -4.72 -5.20 10.18
CA GLY A 26 -5.22 -5.32 11.55
C GLY A 26 -4.91 -4.06 12.37
N ARG A 27 -3.69 -3.54 12.24
CA ARG A 27 -3.28 -2.30 12.90
C ARG A 27 -3.97 -1.06 12.32
N CYS A 28 -4.15 -1.02 11.00
CA CYS A 28 -4.95 0.01 10.33
C CYS A 28 -6.35 0.10 10.94
N ARG A 29 -7.06 -1.03 11.02
CA ARG A 29 -8.41 -1.10 11.58
C ARG A 29 -8.44 -0.69 13.05
N GLU A 30 -7.49 -1.14 13.85
CA GLU A 30 -7.36 -0.74 15.26
C GLU A 30 -7.24 0.79 15.41
N LEU A 31 -6.40 1.43 14.59
CA LEU A 31 -6.19 2.88 14.63
C LEU A 31 -7.39 3.66 14.10
N GLN A 32 -8.09 3.15 13.08
CA GLN A 32 -9.33 3.74 12.58
C GLN A 32 -10.45 3.68 13.63
N ASN A 33 -10.60 2.56 14.33
CA ASN A 33 -11.57 2.42 15.43
C ASN A 33 -11.27 3.40 16.58
N ARG A 34 -10.02 3.80 16.75
CA ARG A 34 -9.58 4.82 17.72
C ARG A 34 -9.63 6.25 17.16
N GLY A 35 -10.12 6.45 15.93
CA GLY A 35 -10.18 7.76 15.28
C GLY A 35 -8.83 8.36 14.89
N LYS A 36 -7.75 7.57 14.88
CA LYS A 36 -6.38 8.06 14.59
C LYS A 36 -6.03 8.10 13.11
N LEU A 37 -6.72 7.30 12.30
CA LEU A 37 -6.55 7.25 10.85
C LEU A 37 -7.92 7.41 10.18
N ALA A 38 -7.96 8.13 9.07
CA ALA A 38 -9.14 8.23 8.21
C ALA A 38 -8.89 7.51 6.87
N SER A 39 -9.96 7.05 6.23
CA SER A 39 -9.87 6.53 4.85
C SER A 39 -9.61 7.69 3.89
N PHE A 40 -8.63 7.53 2.99
CA PHE A 40 -8.27 8.54 1.98
C PHE A 40 -8.65 8.11 0.56
N ARG A 41 -8.35 6.85 0.18
CA ARG A 41 -8.64 6.29 -1.15
C ARG A 41 -9.03 4.82 -1.04
N ARG A 42 -9.93 4.34 -1.92
CA ARG A 42 -10.42 2.95 -1.90
C ARG A 42 -9.54 1.94 -2.63
N PHE A 43 -9.02 2.28 -3.82
CA PHE A 43 -8.10 1.38 -4.55
C PHE A 43 -6.94 2.14 -5.23
N PRO A 44 -5.67 1.84 -4.88
CA PRO A 44 -5.31 1.02 -3.72
C PRO A 44 -5.87 1.64 -2.43
N TYR A 45 -6.05 0.82 -1.38
CA TYR A 45 -6.59 1.33 -0.12
C TYR A 45 -5.52 2.17 0.58
N VAL A 46 -5.82 3.45 0.79
CA VAL A 46 -4.93 4.43 1.42
C VAL A 46 -5.63 5.02 2.62
N VAL A 47 -4.92 5.13 3.74
CA VAL A 47 -5.36 5.85 4.93
C VAL A 47 -4.47 7.05 5.20
N ILE A 48 -5.04 8.07 5.84
CA ILE A 48 -4.36 9.30 6.20
C ILE A 48 -4.36 9.49 7.72
N GLN A 49 -3.21 9.86 8.27
CA GLN A 49 -3.11 10.49 9.58
C GLN A 49 -3.19 12.00 9.37
N GLN A 50 -4.19 12.67 9.95
CA GLN A 50 -4.44 14.09 9.70
C GLN A 50 -3.31 15.03 10.16
N GLN A 51 -2.48 14.57 11.09
CA GLN A 51 -1.31 15.32 11.54
C GLN A 51 -0.20 15.24 10.49
N THR A 52 0.43 16.39 10.22
CA THR A 52 1.67 16.45 9.46
C THR A 52 2.82 15.89 10.29
N ILE A 53 3.70 15.12 9.62
CA ILE A 53 4.92 14.60 10.21
C ILE A 53 6.05 15.18 9.40
N GLU A 54 6.87 16.03 10.04
CA GLU A 54 8.03 16.61 9.38
C GLU A 54 9.11 15.53 9.15
N ASN A 55 9.70 15.53 7.95
CA ASN A 55 10.79 14.63 7.56
C ASN A 55 10.51 13.15 7.86
N PRO A 56 9.39 12.58 7.36
CA PRO A 56 9.00 11.22 7.67
C PRO A 56 10.10 10.24 7.23
N GLN A 57 10.53 9.39 8.17
CA GLN A 57 11.48 8.32 7.89
C GLN A 57 10.68 7.09 7.43
N THR A 58 10.95 6.62 6.22
CA THR A 58 10.33 5.42 5.66
C THR A 58 11.38 4.38 5.35
N LYS A 59 10.97 3.10 5.35
CA LYS A 59 11.80 2.04 4.81
C LYS A 59 11.99 2.22 3.30
N GLU A 60 12.98 1.54 2.76
CA GLU A 60 13.16 1.45 1.31
C GLU A 60 12.13 0.46 0.72
N TYR A 61 11.45 0.91 -0.33
CA TYR A 61 10.49 0.10 -1.07
C TYR A 61 10.94 -0.03 -2.52
N ILE A 62 10.86 -1.25 -3.06
CA ILE A 62 11.18 -1.54 -4.46
C ILE A 62 9.87 -1.81 -5.19
N LEU A 63 9.59 -1.01 -6.23
CA LEU A 63 8.53 -1.30 -7.18
C LEU A 63 9.06 -2.27 -8.24
N LYS A 64 8.44 -3.45 -8.29
CA LYS A 64 8.66 -4.44 -9.36
C LYS A 64 7.53 -4.31 -10.38
N ILE A 65 7.90 -4.29 -11.65
CA ILE A 65 6.98 -4.18 -12.79
C ILE A 65 7.28 -5.34 -13.73
N ASP A 66 6.25 -6.12 -14.06
CA ASP A 66 6.33 -7.25 -14.98
C ASP A 66 5.35 -7.02 -16.15
N PRO A 67 5.84 -6.56 -17.31
CA PRO A 67 4.99 -6.27 -18.46
C PRO A 67 4.59 -7.55 -19.21
N GLY A 68 3.29 -7.74 -19.45
CA GLY A 68 2.73 -8.76 -20.33
C GLY A 68 1.94 -8.15 -21.50
N SER A 69 1.42 -8.99 -22.38
CA SER A 69 0.68 -8.57 -23.59
C SER A 69 -0.77 -8.13 -23.34
N GLN A 70 -1.38 -8.61 -22.26
CA GLN A 70 -2.73 -8.22 -21.84
C GLN A 70 -2.75 -7.61 -20.44
N TRP A 71 -1.76 -7.94 -19.60
CA TRP A 71 -1.71 -7.53 -18.21
C TRP A 71 -0.30 -7.07 -17.85
N THR A 72 -0.18 -5.99 -17.09
CA THR A 72 1.07 -5.65 -16.39
C THR A 72 0.91 -5.98 -14.91
N GLY A 73 1.79 -6.82 -14.39
CA GLY A 73 1.91 -7.12 -12.96
C GLY A 73 2.74 -6.06 -12.23
N PHE A 74 2.31 -5.70 -11.03
CA PHE A 74 3.02 -4.81 -10.13
C PHE A 74 3.16 -5.47 -8.76
N ALA A 75 4.33 -5.31 -8.13
CA ALA A 75 4.54 -5.69 -6.74
C ALA A 75 5.38 -4.64 -6.00
N ILE A 76 5.06 -4.41 -4.73
CA ILE A 76 5.87 -3.58 -3.84
C ILE A 76 6.58 -4.49 -2.85
N GLN A 77 7.90 -4.42 -2.83
CA GLN A 77 8.78 -5.15 -1.93
C GLN A 77 9.35 -4.22 -0.87
N CYS A 78 9.46 -4.68 0.37
CA CYS A 78 10.20 -4.03 1.45
C CYS A 78 11.09 -5.09 2.11
N GLY A 79 12.41 -4.93 2.06
CA GLY A 79 13.34 -5.99 2.49
C GLY A 79 13.10 -7.27 1.69
N ASN A 80 12.79 -8.39 2.35
CA ASN A 80 12.50 -9.68 1.70
C ASN A 80 11.00 -9.93 1.47
N ASP A 81 10.12 -9.03 1.92
CA ASP A 81 8.69 -9.23 1.92
C ASP A 81 8.02 -8.51 0.74
N ILE A 82 7.06 -9.18 0.10
CA ILE A 82 6.16 -8.58 -0.88
C ILE A 82 4.90 -8.11 -0.14
N LEU A 83 4.70 -6.80 -0.04
CA LEU A 83 3.65 -6.19 0.77
C LEU A 83 2.36 -5.90 -0.01
N PHE A 84 2.48 -5.70 -1.31
CA PHE A 84 1.36 -5.35 -2.19
C PHE A 84 1.56 -5.94 -3.57
N ARG A 85 0.46 -6.34 -4.21
CA ARG A 85 0.41 -6.80 -5.60
C ARG A 85 -0.80 -6.20 -6.29
N ALA A 86 -0.64 -5.79 -7.54
CA ALA A 86 -1.72 -5.33 -8.39
C ALA A 86 -1.46 -5.75 -9.84
N GLU A 87 -2.52 -5.76 -10.63
CA GLU A 87 -2.46 -6.00 -12.07
C GLU A 87 -3.19 -4.87 -12.78
N LEU A 88 -2.67 -4.46 -13.92
CA LEU A 88 -3.30 -3.52 -14.84
C LEU A 88 -3.71 -4.28 -16.10
N ASN A 89 -5.01 -4.29 -16.40
CA ASN A 89 -5.51 -4.79 -17.68
C ASN A 89 -5.22 -3.79 -18.78
N HIS A 90 -4.63 -4.25 -19.88
CA HIS A 90 -4.46 -3.46 -21.08
C HIS A 90 -5.77 -3.51 -21.86
N LEU A 91 -6.49 -2.40 -21.88
CA LEU A 91 -7.64 -2.28 -22.77
C LEU A 91 -7.10 -2.16 -24.20
N THR A 92 -7.11 -3.28 -24.93
CA THR A 92 -6.87 -3.31 -26.37
C THR A 92 -8.14 -2.88 -27.09
N GLY A 93 -8.04 -1.79 -27.86
CA GLY A 93 -9.06 -1.35 -28.81
C GLY A 93 -8.80 -1.92 -30.20
#